data_AF-A0A1M6HNI3-F1
#
_entry.id   AF-A0A1M6HNI3-F1
#
_cell.length_a   1.000
_cell.length_b   1.000
_cell.length_c   1.000
_cell.angle_alpha   90.00
_cell.angle_beta   90.00
_cell.angle_gamma   90.00
#
_symmetry.space_group_name_H-M   'P 1'
#
loop_
_entity.id
_entity.type
_entity.pdbx_description
1 polymer ?
#
loop_
_entity_poly.entity_id
_entity_poly.type
_entity_poly.pdbx_seq_one_letter_code
_entity_poly.pdbx_strand_id
1 'polypeptide(L)'
;MSKDLTLSQQHIENRIFTIRGKQVMFDRDLAEMYQVEVKRLNEQVKRNIDRFPETFRFQLNSQEKDELVANCDRFESLKHSAVNPYAFTEQGVAMLSVIFKFN
;
A
#
# COMPACT_ATOMS: atom_id res chain seq x y z
N MET A 1 -27.45 -8.08 0.15
CA MET A 1 -26.58 -8.84 1.06
C MET A 1 -25.26 -8.08 1.16
N SER A 2 -25.14 -7.25 2.18
CA SER A 2 -23.92 -6.54 2.54
C SER A 2 -22.86 -7.59 2.92
N LYS A 3 -21.79 -7.69 2.14
CA LYS A 3 -20.58 -8.39 2.57
C LYS A 3 -19.99 -7.54 3.70
N ASP A 4 -20.27 -7.90 4.94
CA ASP A 4 -19.49 -7.40 6.07
C ASP A 4 -18.03 -7.82 5.82
N LEU A 5 -17.17 -6.86 5.50
CA LEU A 5 -15.73 -7.07 5.46
C LEU A 5 -15.24 -7.20 6.91
N THR A 6 -15.43 -8.37 7.52
CA THR A 6 -14.69 -8.74 8.73
C THR A 6 -13.25 -9.04 8.32
N LEU A 7 -12.45 -7.99 8.11
CA LEU A 7 -11.00 -8.13 8.02
C LEU A 7 -10.53 -8.64 9.38
N SER A 8 -10.12 -9.91 9.44
CA SER A 8 -9.51 -10.45 10.65
C SER A 8 -8.26 -9.65 10.97
N GLN A 9 -7.98 -9.45 12.26
CA GLN A 9 -6.78 -8.75 12.70
C GLN A 9 -5.51 -9.33 12.07
N GLN A 10 -5.45 -10.65 11.95
CA GLN A 10 -4.36 -11.38 11.29
C GLN A 10 -4.21 -11.03 9.80
N HIS A 11 -5.30 -10.72 9.07
CA HIS A 11 -5.21 -10.25 7.69
C HIS A 11 -4.58 -8.87 7.56
N ILE A 12 -4.75 -8.00 8.55
CA ILE A 12 -4.12 -6.68 8.57
C ILE A 12 -2.64 -6.83 8.94
N GLU A 13 -2.33 -7.57 10.00
CA GLU A 13 -0.96 -7.78 10.47
C GLU A 13 -0.05 -8.38 9.38
N ASN A 14 -0.56 -9.34 8.60
CA ASN A 14 0.18 -9.94 7.48
C ASN A 14 0.48 -8.99 6.31
N ARG A 15 -0.07 -7.77 6.33
CA ARG A 15 0.14 -6.72 5.31
C ARG A 15 0.99 -5.57 5.83
N ILE A 16 1.48 -5.67 7.06
CA ILE A 16 2.39 -4.68 7.66
C ILE A 16 3.83 -5.19 7.48
N PHE A 17 4.68 -4.34 6.91
CA PHE A 17 6.09 -4.62 6.65
C PHE A 17 6.99 -3.58 7.30
N THR A 18 8.23 -3.95 7.60
CA THR A 18 9.24 -2.99 8.08
C THR A 18 10.17 -2.61 6.94
N ILE A 19 10.08 -1.38 6.44
CA ILE A 19 10.94 -0.85 5.38
C ILE A 19 11.58 0.44 5.86
N ARG A 20 12.91 0.54 5.75
CA ARG A 20 13.69 1.69 6.26
C ARG A 20 13.38 2.03 7.73
N GLY A 21 13.15 1.00 8.56
CA GLY A 21 12.80 1.15 9.98
C GLY A 21 11.37 1.65 10.26
N LYS A 22 10.50 1.72 9.24
CA LYS A 22 9.10 2.16 9.38
C LYS A 22 8.14 1.01 9.11
N GLN A 23 7.07 0.94 9.91
CA GLN A 23 5.93 0.07 9.60
C GLN A 23 5.16 0.66 8.41
N VAL A 24 4.96 -0.14 7.37
CA VAL A 24 4.33 0.28 6.12
C VAL A 24 3.37 -0.77 5.58
N MET A 25 2.39 -0.31 4.81
CA MET A 25 1.56 -1.15 3.94
C MET A 25 1.76 -0.72 2.48
N PHE A 26 1.73 -1.68 1.55
CA PHE A 26 1.96 -1.40 0.14
C PHE A 26 0.68 -0.98 -0.58
N ASP A 27 0.82 -0.18 -1.64
CA ASP A 27 -0.29 0.25 -2.51
C ASP A 27 -1.16 -0.90 -3.01
N ARG A 28 -0.56 -2.06 -3.30
CA ARG A 28 -1.29 -3.28 -3.69
C ARG A 28 -2.26 -3.75 -2.61
N ASP A 29 -1.78 -3.87 -1.38
CA ASP A 29 -2.59 -4.33 -0.24
C ASP A 29 -3.69 -3.31 0.07
N LEU A 30 -3.35 -2.02 0.06
CA LEU A 30 -4.31 -0.94 0.30
C LEU A 30 -5.38 -0.89 -0.79
N ALA A 31 -4.98 -1.01 -2.07
CA ALA A 31 -5.93 -1.00 -3.18
C ALA A 31 -6.93 -2.15 -3.08
N GLU A 32 -6.48 -3.34 -2.68
CA GLU A 32 -7.35 -4.48 -2.40
C GLU A 32 -8.33 -4.19 -1.27
N MET A 33 -7.87 -3.61 -0.15
CA MET A 33 -8.72 -3.23 0.98
C MET A 33 -9.77 -2.18 0.63
N TYR A 34 -9.38 -1.16 -0.14
CA TYR A 34 -10.28 -0.12 -0.64
C TYR A 34 -11.11 -0.58 -1.86
N GLN A 35 -10.92 -1.81 -2.34
CA GLN A 35 -11.60 -2.38 -3.52
C GLN A 35 -11.46 -1.51 -4.77
N VAL A 36 -10.25 -0.97 -4.99
CA VAL A 36 -9.89 -0.17 -6.16
C VAL A 36 -8.66 -0.75 -6.85
N GLU A 37 -8.40 -0.33 -8.08
CA GLU A 37 -7.14 -0.66 -8.74
C GLU A 37 -5.97 0.10 -8.11
N VAL A 38 -4.78 -0.52 -8.07
CA VAL A 38 -3.53 0.11 -7.61
C VAL A 38 -3.26 1.43 -8.35
N LYS A 39 -3.52 1.43 -9.66
CA LYS A 39 -3.41 2.63 -10.49
C LYS A 39 -4.33 3.75 -9.99
N ARG A 40 -5.60 3.43 -9.71
CA ARG A 40 -6.58 4.39 -9.20
C ARG A 40 -6.18 4.93 -7.83
N LEU A 41 -5.64 4.08 -6.94
CA LEU A 41 -5.11 4.50 -5.65
C LEU A 41 -3.98 5.51 -5.81
N ASN A 42 -2.97 5.17 -6.61
CA ASN A 42 -1.82 6.04 -6.86
C ASN A 42 -2.20 7.34 -7.60
N GLU A 43 -3.21 7.33 -8.47
CA GLU A 43 -3.75 8.54 -9.10
C GLU A 43 -4.38 9.49 -8.08
N GLN A 44 -5.16 8.98 -7.11
CA GLN A 44 -5.74 9.82 -6.06
C GLN A 44 -4.67 10.46 -5.19
N VAL A 45 -3.62 9.71 -4.85
CA VAL A 45 -2.45 10.24 -4.13
C VAL A 45 -1.76 11.32 -4.95
N LYS A 46 -1.49 11.06 -6.24
CA LYS A 46 -0.83 12.03 -7.12
C LYS A 46 -1.61 13.34 -7.24
N ARG A 47 -2.94 13.29 -7.29
CA ARG A 47 -3.81 14.48 -7.30
C ARG A 47 -3.78 15.29 -6.00
N ASN A 48 -3.36 14.67 -4.90
CA ASN A 48 -3.34 15.25 -3.56
C ASN A 48 -1.92 15.23 -2.98
N ILE A 49 -0.88 15.28 -3.81
CA ILE A 49 0.50 14.99 -3.40
C ILE A 49 1.00 15.91 -2.28
N ASP A 50 0.50 17.13 -2.21
CA ASP A 50 0.82 18.10 -1.14
C ASP A 50 0.41 17.60 0.26
N ARG A 51 -0.48 16.61 0.35
CA ARG A 51 -0.91 15.97 1.60
C ARG A 51 -0.09 14.72 1.96
N PHE A 52 0.82 14.30 1.09
CA PHE A 52 1.65 13.10 1.26
C PHE A 52 3.14 13.47 1.26
N PRO A 53 3.65 13.99 2.38
CA PRO A 53 5.09 14.15 2.55
C PRO A 53 5.80 12.80 2.45
N GLU A 54 7.10 12.81 2.17
CA GLU A 54 7.91 11.59 2.02
C GLU A 54 7.88 10.71 3.29
N THR A 55 7.64 11.31 4.45
CA THR A 55 7.46 10.58 5.70
C THR A 55 6.22 9.70 5.74
N PHE A 56 5.18 10.03 4.96
CA PHE A 56 3.89 9.32 4.90
C PHE A 56 3.89 8.27 3.80
N ARG A 57 4.62 8.54 2.70
CA ARG A 57 4.68 7.66 1.55
C ARG A 57 6.00 7.82 0.81
N PHE A 58 6.57 6.71 0.40
CA PHE A 58 7.75 6.68 -0.45
C PHE A 58 7.69 5.49 -1.42
N GLN A 59 8.42 5.58 -2.52
CA GLN A 59 8.56 4.46 -3.47
C GLN A 59 9.73 3.58 -3.05
N LEU A 60 9.55 2.27 -3.21
CA LEU A 60 10.66 1.34 -3.02
C LEU A 60 11.68 1.51 -4.13
N ASN A 61 12.95 1.35 -3.79
CA ASN A 61 14.00 1.15 -4.79
C ASN A 61 13.97 -0.32 -5.28
N SER A 62 14.75 -0.61 -6.32
CA SER A 62 14.76 -1.95 -6.93
C SER A 62 15.22 -3.03 -5.96
N GLN A 63 16.23 -2.75 -5.14
CA GLN A 63 16.74 -3.71 -4.15
C GLN A 63 15.67 -4.02 -3.08
N GLU A 64 15.02 -3.00 -2.53
CA GLU A 64 13.94 -3.17 -1.55
C GLU A 64 12.77 -3.97 -2.14
N LYS A 65 12.44 -3.76 -3.42
CA LYS A 65 11.43 -4.56 -4.13
C LYS A 65 11.88 -6.01 -4.25
N ASP A 66 13.11 -6.27 -4.65
CA ASP A 66 13.62 -7.63 -4.84
C ASP A 66 13.63 -8.39 -3.51
N GLU A 67 14.02 -7.73 -2.42
CA GLU A 67 13.93 -8.25 -1.06
C GLU A 67 12.48 -8.51 -0.62
N LEU A 68 11.55 -7.61 -0.93
CA LEU A 68 10.12 -7.81 -0.66
C LEU A 68 9.58 -9.05 -1.37
N VAL A 69 9.90 -9.20 -2.66
CA VAL A 69 9.46 -10.32 -3.49
C VAL A 69 10.04 -11.64 -3.00
N ALA A 70 11.32 -11.66 -2.62
CA ALA A 70 11.99 -12.86 -2.13
C ALA A 70 11.42 -13.36 -0.79
N ASN A 71 10.92 -12.45 0.05
CA ASN A 71 10.39 -12.78 1.38
C ASN A 71 8.87 -12.97 1.41
N CYS A 72 8.15 -12.67 0.31
CA CYS A 72 6.70 -12.74 0.28
C CYS A 72 6.16 -13.08 -1.12
N ASP A 73 5.77 -14.34 -1.31
CA ASP A 73 5.23 -14.88 -2.58
C ASP A 73 4.01 -14.09 -3.11
N ARG A 74 3.24 -13.42 -2.24
CA ARG A 74 2.12 -12.57 -2.66
C ARG A 74 2.55 -11.43 -3.58
N PHE A 75 3.83 -11.03 -3.51
CA PHE A 75 4.41 -10.00 -4.35
C PHE A 75 5.16 -10.56 -5.56
N GLU A 76 5.11 -11.86 -5.85
CA GLU A 76 5.82 -12.48 -6.98
C GLU A 76 5.55 -11.79 -8.32
N SER A 77 4.32 -11.30 -8.56
CA SER A 77 4.00 -10.56 -9.78
C SER A 77 4.75 -9.22 -9.92
N LEU A 78 5.38 -8.70 -8.85
CA LEU A 78 6.26 -7.52 -8.90
C LEU A 78 7.67 -7.85 -9.40
N LYS A 79 8.07 -9.13 -9.43
CA LYS A 79 9.41 -9.57 -9.88
C LYS A 79 9.76 -9.06 -11.27
N HIS A 80 8.78 -9.11 -12.18
CA HIS A 80 8.93 -8.65 -13.56
C HIS A 80 8.29 -7.27 -13.80
N SER A 81 7.78 -6.62 -12.75
CA SER A 81 7.22 -5.28 -12.86
C SER A 81 8.34 -4.26 -13.06
N ALA A 82 8.19 -3.44 -14.10
CA ALA A 82 9.02 -2.25 -14.31
C ALA A 82 8.74 -1.13 -13.29
N VAL A 83 7.61 -1.22 -12.57
CA VAL A 83 7.18 -0.23 -11.58
C VAL A 83 7.38 -0.78 -10.17
N ASN A 84 8.10 -0.03 -9.33
CA ASN A 84 8.26 -0.36 -7.92
C ASN A 84 7.03 0.10 -7.12
N PRO A 85 6.61 -0.69 -6.12
CA PRO A 85 5.44 -0.36 -5.32
C PRO A 85 5.70 0.85 -4.43
N TYR A 86 4.61 1.53 -4.05
CA TYR A 86 4.65 2.54 -3.02
C TYR A 86 4.34 1.96 -1.66
N ALA A 87 5.12 2.37 -0.66
CA ALA A 87 4.90 2.08 0.75
C ALA A 87 4.24 3.27 1.43
N PHE A 88 3.27 3.00 2.30
CA PHE A 88 2.54 3.99 3.08
C PHE A 88 2.70 3.69 4.55
N THR A 89 3.13 4.67 5.33
CA THR A 89 3.11 4.55 6.79
C THR A 89 1.68 4.64 7.33
N GLU A 90 1.48 4.41 8.62
CA GLU A 90 0.20 4.63 9.29
C GLU A 90 -0.43 6.00 8.96
N GLN A 91 0.37 7.07 9.00
CA GLN A 91 -0.11 8.42 8.67
C GLN A 91 -0.50 8.55 7.20
N GLY A 92 0.23 7.88 6.29
CA GLY A 92 -0.13 7.80 4.88
C GLY A 92 -1.44 7.03 4.66
N VAL A 93 -1.65 5.93 5.38
CA VAL A 93 -2.89 5.15 5.35
C VAL A 93 -4.07 5.97 5.89
N ALA A 94 -3.88 6.68 7.01
CA ALA A 94 -4.89 7.59 7.55
C ALA A 94 -5.24 8.70 6.55
N MET A 95 -4.26 9.24 5.84
CA MET A 95 -4.49 10.24 4.79
C MET A 95 -5.30 9.68 3.61
N LEU A 96 -5.04 8.43 3.21
CA LEU A 96 -5.85 7.74 2.20
C LEU A 96 -7.31 7.63 2.64
N SER A 97 -7.59 7.30 3.90
CA SER A 97 -8.97 7.20 4.43
C SER A 97 -9.75 8.52 4.35
N VAL A 98 -9.06 9.67 4.34
CA VAL A 98 -9.71 10.98 4.17
C VAL A 98 -10.03 11.29 2.70
N ILE A 99 -9.25 10.73 1.77
CA ILE A 99 -9.41 10.99 0.33
C ILE A 99 -10.41 10.00 -0.31
N PHE A 100 -10.38 8.74 0.14
CA PHE A 100 -11.31 7.72 -0.29
C PHE A 100 -12.61 7.85 0.49
N LYS A 101 -13.60 8.52 -0.11
CA LYS A 101 -14.98 8.50 0.38
C LYS A 101 -15.55 7.09 0.17
N PHE A 102 -15.89 6.41 1.25
CA PHE A 102 -16.76 5.25 1.19
C PHE A 102 -18.16 5.75 0.82
N ASN A 103 -18.59 5.52 -0.42
CA ASN A 103 -19.96 5.73 -0.88
C ASN A 103 -20.70 4.40 -0.88
#